data_AF-A0A9D6NH35-F1
#
_entry.id   AF-A0A9D6NH35-F1
#
_cell.length_a   1.000
_cell.length_b   1.000
_cell.length_c   1.000
_cell.angle_alpha   90.00
_cell.angle_beta   90.00
_cell.angle_gamma   90.00
#
_symmetry.space_group_name_H-M   'P 1'
#
loop_
_entity.id
_entity.type
_entity.pdbx_description
1 polymer ?
#
loop_
_entity_poly.entity_id
_entity_poly.type
_entity_poly.pdbx_seq_one_letter_code
_entity_poly.pdbx_strand_id
1 'polypeptide(L)'
;MKPIIQSVTPTAGVENGEVIISCENFDTRDFRRCRVLFGDLEGRIISASPGRVIAAVPKVSGAFEHPDTLVLEVGGEQSDPVHFSVALFVTDQFHPVTNPAYDPESGNTYVTYSGSRGQKTPCSIYSISPLGEKSEFLHGIMNATAIAFDREGTMFVTSRYDGTVYRVSPFKEAEPVVQDLGVATGLAFDRQGVMYVGDRTGVIYRMNEIGEAKPFVELEPSVSAYHLAFGPDDHLYVTGPTASSNEVIYRISPNGVGEEFFSGLGRPQGLAFDTEGDLYVAASWQGRRGIIRITPDKQASLFVAGKTLVGLVFDDAGNMILATTEGEVYRLPLGIRGYLLELFD
;
A
#
# COMPACT_ATOMS: atom_id res chain seq x y z
N MET A 1 -15.07 6.87 37.63
CA MET A 1 -13.87 7.70 37.42
C MET A 1 -13.75 7.90 35.93
N LYS A 2 -13.36 9.09 35.49
CA LYS A 2 -13.16 9.40 34.06
C LYS A 2 -12.06 8.49 33.51
N PRO A 3 -12.25 7.82 32.36
CA PRO A 3 -11.18 7.06 31.72
C PRO A 3 -10.08 8.02 31.22
N ILE A 4 -8.83 7.57 31.24
CA ILE A 4 -7.68 8.37 30.80
C ILE A 4 -6.92 7.57 29.76
N ILE A 5 -6.67 8.16 28.59
CA ILE A 5 -5.83 7.55 27.57
C ILE A 5 -4.38 7.96 27.85
N GLN A 6 -3.49 6.98 27.98
CA GLN A 6 -2.04 7.19 28.15
C GLN A 6 -1.31 7.18 26.81
N SER A 7 -1.68 6.26 25.91
CA SER A 7 -1.07 6.13 24.59
C SER A 7 -1.96 5.35 23.63
N VAL A 8 -1.86 5.67 22.34
CA VAL A 8 -2.54 4.97 21.25
C VAL A 8 -1.50 4.53 20.22
N THR A 9 -1.55 3.27 19.77
CA THR A 9 -0.61 2.78 18.75
C THR A 9 -1.27 1.75 17.83
N PRO A 10 -1.21 1.93 16.50
CA PRO A 10 -0.75 3.13 15.79
C PRO A 10 -1.72 4.30 15.97
N THR A 11 -1.39 5.47 15.42
CA THR A 11 -2.23 6.69 15.43
C THR A 11 -3.10 6.82 14.18
N ALA A 12 -3.09 5.83 13.29
CA ALA A 12 -3.96 5.81 12.12
C ALA A 12 -4.38 4.37 11.77
N GLY A 13 -5.50 4.21 11.09
CA GLY A 13 -5.93 2.89 10.67
C GLY A 13 -7.03 2.85 9.62
N VAL A 14 -7.09 1.70 8.96
CA VAL A 14 -8.12 1.27 8.01
C VAL A 14 -9.13 0.40 8.74
N GLU A 15 -10.34 0.32 8.23
CA GLU A 15 -11.41 -0.58 8.68
C GLU A 15 -10.86 -1.94 9.14
N ASN A 16 -11.31 -2.41 10.31
CA ASN A 16 -10.89 -3.65 10.97
C ASN A 16 -9.41 -3.71 11.43
N GLY A 17 -8.61 -2.68 11.18
CA GLY A 17 -7.28 -2.50 11.76
C GLY A 17 -7.33 -2.47 13.28
N GLU A 18 -6.33 -3.07 13.94
CA GLU A 18 -6.30 -3.20 15.40
C GLU A 18 -5.43 -2.12 16.04
N VAL A 19 -6.08 -1.25 16.82
CA VAL A 19 -5.43 -0.23 17.63
C VAL A 19 -5.31 -0.68 19.07
N ILE A 20 -4.14 -0.42 19.68
CA ILE A 20 -3.89 -0.65 21.10
C ILE A 20 -3.96 0.70 21.81
N ILE A 21 -4.77 0.76 22.86
CA ILE A 21 -5.00 1.94 23.68
C ILE A 21 -4.57 1.56 25.11
N SER A 22 -3.48 2.15 25.59
CA SER A 22 -3.11 2.06 27.01
C SER A 22 -3.89 3.12 27.76
N CYS A 23 -4.50 2.75 28.87
CA CYS A 23 -5.42 3.62 29.58
C CYS A 23 -5.43 3.39 31.09
N GLU A 24 -6.05 4.29 31.82
CA GLU A 24 -6.40 4.14 33.23
C GLU A 24 -7.91 4.35 33.42
N ASN A 25 -8.44 3.86 34.54
CA ASN A 25 -9.82 4.09 34.96
C ASN A 25 -10.90 3.59 33.98
N PHE A 26 -10.57 2.68 33.07
CA PHE A 26 -11.54 2.06 32.16
C PHE A 26 -12.30 0.92 32.88
N ASP A 27 -13.47 1.22 33.45
CA ASP A 27 -14.23 0.26 34.25
C ASP A 27 -14.88 -0.85 33.41
N THR A 28 -14.19 -1.98 33.29
CA THR A 28 -14.63 -3.14 32.49
C THR A 28 -15.55 -4.11 33.25
N ARG A 29 -16.08 -3.76 34.42
CA ARG A 29 -17.00 -4.65 35.18
C ARG A 29 -18.32 -4.92 34.45
N ASP A 30 -18.78 -3.94 33.67
CA ASP A 30 -19.90 -4.11 32.74
C ASP A 30 -19.48 -3.66 31.33
N PHE A 31 -19.01 -4.60 30.53
CA PHE A 31 -18.55 -4.36 29.15
C PHE A 31 -19.60 -3.67 28.27
N ARG A 32 -20.90 -3.81 28.56
CA ARG A 32 -21.96 -3.17 27.78
C ARG A 32 -21.95 -1.65 27.91
N ARG A 33 -21.26 -1.11 28.92
CA ARG A 33 -21.08 0.32 29.17
C ARG A 33 -19.76 0.87 28.62
N CYS A 34 -18.92 0.02 28.04
CA CYS A 34 -17.64 0.41 27.45
C CYS A 34 -17.83 0.72 25.96
N ARG A 35 -17.23 1.82 25.50
CA ARG A 35 -17.18 2.22 24.08
C ARG A 35 -15.80 2.76 23.75
N VAL A 36 -15.42 2.59 22.48
CA VAL A 36 -14.27 3.28 21.87
C VAL A 36 -14.82 4.03 20.68
N LEU A 37 -14.70 5.35 20.69
CA LEU A 37 -15.22 6.22 19.66
C LEU A 37 -14.07 6.74 18.80
N PHE A 38 -14.25 6.74 17.49
CA PHE A 38 -13.36 7.32 16.48
C PHE A 38 -14.13 8.46 15.82
N GLY A 39 -13.89 9.70 16.25
CA GLY A 39 -14.86 10.78 16.11
C GLY A 39 -16.20 10.36 16.74
N ASP A 40 -17.28 10.41 15.96
CA ASP A 40 -18.62 9.98 16.38
C ASP A 40 -18.91 8.48 16.16
N LEU A 41 -17.96 7.72 15.60
CA LEU A 41 -18.18 6.34 15.21
C LEU A 41 -17.69 5.35 16.27
N GLU A 42 -18.56 4.43 16.67
CA GLU A 42 -18.19 3.37 17.60
C GLU A 42 -17.33 2.30 16.91
N GLY A 43 -16.09 2.12 17.40
CA GLY A 43 -15.25 0.99 17.03
C GLY A 43 -15.49 -0.23 17.91
N ARG A 44 -15.38 -1.42 17.32
CA ARG A 44 -15.62 -2.68 18.03
C ARG A 44 -14.47 -2.98 18.99
N ILE A 45 -14.78 -3.09 20.28
CA ILE A 45 -13.83 -3.58 21.30
C ILE A 45 -13.54 -5.07 21.05
N ILE A 46 -12.26 -5.39 20.84
CA ILE A 46 -11.75 -6.76 20.70
C ILE A 46 -11.41 -7.32 22.08
N SER A 47 -10.76 -6.52 22.92
CA SER A 47 -10.42 -6.86 24.30
C SER A 47 -10.33 -5.60 25.13
N ALA A 48 -10.72 -5.65 26.39
CA ALA A 48 -10.51 -4.55 27.32
C ALA A 48 -10.18 -5.05 28.72
N SER A 49 -9.36 -4.26 29.39
CA SER A 49 -9.01 -4.33 30.79
C SER A 49 -8.90 -2.90 31.33
N PRO A 50 -8.84 -2.70 32.66
CA PRO A 50 -8.70 -1.36 33.22
C PRO A 50 -7.47 -0.57 32.75
N GLY A 51 -6.42 -1.30 32.31
CA GLY A 51 -5.13 -0.74 31.88
C GLY A 51 -4.92 -0.68 30.36
N ARG A 52 -5.77 -1.37 29.58
CA ARG A 52 -5.53 -1.60 28.15
C ARG A 52 -6.80 -2.00 27.41
N VAL A 53 -7.02 -1.37 26.26
CA VAL A 53 -8.08 -1.70 25.30
C VAL A 53 -7.47 -2.01 23.93
N ILE A 54 -8.02 -3.00 23.24
CA ILE A 54 -7.78 -3.26 21.83
C ILE A 54 -9.10 -3.07 21.11
N ALA A 55 -9.12 -2.21 20.10
CA ALA A 55 -10.31 -1.91 19.31
C ALA A 55 -10.03 -2.10 17.82
N ALA A 56 -11.07 -2.48 17.08
CA ALA A 56 -11.09 -2.46 15.63
C ALA A 56 -11.56 -1.09 15.14
N VAL A 57 -10.80 -0.51 14.20
CA VAL A 57 -11.17 0.74 13.53
C VAL A 57 -12.47 0.54 12.73
N PRO A 58 -13.47 1.44 12.88
CA PRO A 58 -14.73 1.32 12.16
C PRO A 58 -14.58 1.64 10.67
N LYS A 59 -15.55 1.20 9.86
CA LYS A 59 -15.69 1.64 8.48
C LYS A 59 -16.23 3.06 8.43
N VAL A 60 -15.66 3.89 7.56
CA VAL A 60 -16.18 5.23 7.27
C VAL A 60 -16.45 5.33 5.77
N SER A 61 -17.72 5.48 5.40
CA SER A 61 -18.16 5.59 4.01
C SER A 61 -19.01 6.84 3.83
N GLY A 62 -18.81 7.56 2.73
CA GLY A 62 -19.63 8.74 2.37
C GLY A 62 -19.47 9.95 3.29
N ALA A 63 -18.44 9.97 4.15
CA ALA A 63 -18.10 11.13 4.95
C ALA A 63 -17.23 12.10 4.13
N PHE A 64 -17.50 13.40 4.27
CA PHE A 64 -16.66 14.46 3.69
C PHE A 64 -15.40 14.72 4.51
N GLU A 65 -15.40 14.29 5.78
CA GLU A 65 -14.32 14.52 6.73
C GLU A 65 -13.85 13.21 7.34
N HIS A 66 -12.56 13.15 7.62
CA HIS A 66 -11.93 12.02 8.30
C HIS A 66 -12.11 12.19 9.80
N PRO A 67 -12.62 11.17 10.52
CA PRO A 67 -12.48 11.15 11.97
C PRO A 67 -10.99 11.25 12.33
N ASP A 68 -10.66 12.24 13.16
CA ASP A 68 -9.30 12.63 13.53
C ASP A 68 -9.02 12.47 15.03
N THR A 69 -10.02 11.97 15.77
CA THR A 69 -9.98 11.81 17.22
C THR A 69 -10.39 10.40 17.66
N LEU A 70 -9.88 9.98 18.82
CA LEU A 70 -10.24 8.76 19.53
C LEU A 70 -10.58 9.07 20.99
N VAL A 71 -11.68 8.49 21.48
CA VAL A 71 -12.17 8.65 22.86
C VAL A 71 -12.51 7.29 23.46
N LEU A 72 -12.18 7.09 24.74
CA LEU A 72 -12.73 6.01 25.55
C LEU A 72 -13.95 6.53 26.30
N GLU A 73 -15.08 5.81 26.23
CA GLU A 73 -16.25 6.09 27.05
C GLU A 73 -16.56 4.90 27.95
N VAL A 74 -16.81 5.18 29.22
CA VAL A 74 -17.30 4.17 30.16
C VAL A 74 -18.36 4.75 31.07
N GLY A 75 -19.58 4.20 30.97
CA GLY A 75 -20.65 4.54 31.89
C GLY A 75 -21.13 5.98 31.85
N GLY A 76 -20.96 6.68 30.73
CA GLY A 76 -21.35 8.08 30.52
C GLY A 76 -20.20 9.08 30.72
N GLU A 77 -19.02 8.62 31.13
CA GLU A 77 -17.81 9.43 31.25
C GLU A 77 -16.89 9.17 30.06
N GLN A 78 -16.34 10.23 29.46
CA GLN A 78 -15.44 10.16 28.32
C GLN A 78 -14.02 10.60 28.70
N SER A 79 -13.00 10.02 28.07
CA SER A 79 -11.63 10.51 28.17
C SER A 79 -11.47 11.85 27.44
N ASP A 80 -10.34 12.53 27.65
CA ASP A 80 -9.96 13.58 26.70
C ASP A 80 -9.70 12.95 25.32
N PRO A 81 -10.07 13.64 24.22
CA PRO A 81 -9.81 13.13 22.88
C PRO A 81 -8.32 13.14 22.59
N VAL A 82 -7.85 12.09 21.92
CA VAL A 82 -6.49 12.01 21.39
C VAL A 82 -6.55 11.88 19.88
N HIS A 83 -5.50 12.29 19.18
CA HIS A 83 -5.47 12.21 17.72
C HIS A 83 -5.49 10.75 17.23
N PHE A 84 -6.35 10.47 16.25
CA PHE A 84 -6.33 9.22 15.49
C PHE A 84 -6.93 9.43 14.10
N SER A 85 -6.20 9.12 13.03
CA SER A 85 -6.71 9.26 11.66
C SER A 85 -7.38 7.98 11.16
N VAL A 86 -8.65 8.06 10.78
CA VAL A 86 -9.39 6.94 10.17
C VAL A 86 -9.40 7.06 8.65
N ALA A 87 -9.10 5.95 7.98
CA ALA A 87 -9.14 5.88 6.53
C ALA A 87 -10.59 5.86 6.03
N LEU A 88 -10.90 6.68 5.02
CA LEU A 88 -12.19 6.66 4.35
C LEU A 88 -12.21 5.53 3.32
N PHE A 89 -13.27 4.74 3.34
CA PHE A 89 -13.59 3.82 2.26
C PHE A 89 -13.96 4.62 1.01
N VAL A 90 -13.26 4.37 -0.09
CA VAL A 90 -13.48 5.06 -1.36
C VAL A 90 -14.37 4.23 -2.27
N THR A 91 -13.93 3.02 -2.62
CA THR A 91 -14.65 2.11 -3.53
C THR A 91 -14.08 0.70 -3.43
N ASP A 92 -14.70 -0.27 -4.10
CA ASP A 92 -14.38 -1.70 -4.03
C ASP A 92 -14.51 -2.42 -5.38
N GLN A 93 -14.51 -3.76 -5.33
CA GLN A 93 -14.60 -4.68 -6.47
C GLN A 93 -13.40 -4.64 -7.40
N PHE A 94 -12.21 -4.55 -6.82
CA PHE A 94 -10.95 -4.74 -7.53
C PHE A 94 -10.39 -6.15 -7.32
N HIS A 95 -9.32 -6.46 -8.04
CA HIS A 95 -8.46 -7.60 -7.73
C HIS A 95 -6.99 -7.15 -7.84
N PRO A 96 -6.55 -6.27 -6.91
CA PRO A 96 -5.22 -5.69 -6.93
C PRO A 96 -4.17 -6.74 -6.58
N VAL A 97 -3.02 -6.62 -7.22
CA VAL A 97 -1.89 -7.54 -7.04
C VAL A 97 -0.64 -6.79 -6.57
N THR A 98 -0.50 -5.54 -6.98
CA THR A 98 0.60 -4.65 -6.56
C THR A 98 0.05 -3.30 -6.11
N ASN A 99 0.93 -2.30 -5.98
CA ASN A 99 0.51 -0.95 -5.62
C ASN A 99 -0.53 -0.41 -6.61
N PRO A 100 -1.52 0.38 -6.14
CA PRO A 100 -2.19 1.34 -7.01
C PRO A 100 -1.16 2.32 -7.61
N ALA A 101 -1.49 2.95 -8.73
CA ALA A 101 -0.66 4.00 -9.32
C ALA A 101 -1.42 5.33 -9.33
N TYR A 102 -0.71 6.42 -9.08
CA TYR A 102 -1.27 7.78 -9.08
C TYR A 102 -0.78 8.54 -10.30
N ASP A 103 -1.69 9.26 -10.96
CA ASP A 103 -1.36 10.18 -12.05
C ASP A 103 -1.52 11.62 -11.56
N PRO A 104 -0.42 12.39 -11.40
CA PRO A 104 -0.48 13.78 -10.96
C PRO A 104 -1.10 14.72 -12.00
N GLU A 105 -1.16 14.36 -13.29
CA GLU A 105 -1.78 15.22 -14.30
C GLU A 105 -3.31 15.22 -14.17
N SER A 106 -3.91 14.03 -14.02
CA SER A 106 -5.37 13.90 -13.91
C SER A 106 -5.89 13.86 -12.47
N GLY A 107 -5.02 13.61 -11.49
CA GLY A 107 -5.39 13.35 -10.10
C GLY A 107 -6.03 11.98 -9.86
N ASN A 108 -6.04 11.10 -10.87
CA ASN A 108 -6.67 9.79 -10.76
C ASN A 108 -5.74 8.77 -10.11
N THR A 109 -6.34 7.85 -9.35
CA THR A 109 -5.68 6.62 -8.93
C THR A 109 -6.11 5.46 -9.82
N TYR A 110 -5.17 4.60 -10.21
CA TYR A 110 -5.39 3.43 -11.05
C TYR A 110 -5.15 2.15 -10.27
N VAL A 111 -6.08 1.20 -10.42
CA VAL A 111 -6.03 -0.09 -9.73
C VAL A 111 -6.27 -1.22 -10.72
N THR A 112 -5.42 -2.23 -10.69
CA THR A 112 -5.58 -3.43 -11.53
C THR A 112 -6.78 -4.25 -11.09
N TYR A 113 -7.53 -4.77 -12.05
CA TYR A 113 -8.39 -5.93 -11.87
C TYR A 113 -7.73 -7.12 -12.54
N SER A 114 -6.97 -7.88 -11.76
CA SER A 114 -6.15 -8.95 -12.32
C SER A 114 -6.91 -10.25 -12.57
N GLY A 115 -7.94 -10.54 -11.78
CA GLY A 115 -8.62 -11.84 -11.80
C GLY A 115 -7.71 -13.02 -11.42
N SER A 116 -8.30 -14.22 -11.41
CA SER A 116 -7.55 -15.47 -11.20
C SER A 116 -6.63 -15.76 -12.38
N ARG A 117 -5.56 -16.53 -12.17
CA ARG A 117 -4.59 -16.84 -13.24
C ARG A 117 -5.29 -17.51 -14.44
N GLY A 118 -5.09 -16.95 -15.64
CA GLY A 118 -5.71 -17.41 -16.88
C GLY A 118 -7.18 -16.99 -17.07
N GLN A 119 -7.76 -16.27 -16.12
CA GLN A 119 -9.09 -15.69 -16.26
C GLN A 119 -9.02 -14.41 -17.08
N LYS A 120 -9.79 -14.35 -18.16
CA LYS A 120 -10.06 -13.09 -18.86
C LYS A 120 -11.01 -12.23 -18.02
N THR A 121 -10.63 -10.98 -17.79
CA THR A 121 -11.43 -10.01 -17.05
C THR A 121 -12.11 -9.04 -18.02
N PRO A 122 -13.29 -8.50 -17.68
CA PRO A 122 -13.98 -7.54 -18.55
C PRO A 122 -13.18 -6.24 -18.67
N CYS A 123 -12.56 -5.81 -17.57
CA CYS A 123 -11.70 -4.65 -17.46
C CYS A 123 -10.39 -5.07 -16.77
N SER A 124 -9.27 -4.53 -17.24
CA SER A 124 -7.92 -4.84 -16.74
C SER A 124 -7.48 -3.80 -15.70
N ILE A 125 -7.86 -2.54 -15.88
CA ILE A 125 -7.52 -1.41 -14.99
C ILE A 125 -8.73 -0.50 -14.86
N TYR A 126 -9.01 -0.12 -13.63
CA TYR A 126 -10.00 0.90 -13.30
C TYR A 126 -9.29 2.18 -12.88
N SER A 127 -9.90 3.33 -13.20
CA SER A 127 -9.52 4.63 -12.66
C SER A 127 -10.48 5.03 -11.55
N ILE A 128 -9.96 5.73 -10.55
CA ILE A 128 -10.68 6.29 -9.41
C ILE A 128 -10.39 7.79 -9.40
N SER A 129 -11.43 8.60 -9.54
CA SER A 129 -11.28 10.06 -9.54
C SER A 129 -10.86 10.61 -8.17
N PRO A 130 -10.38 11.87 -8.08
CA PRO A 130 -10.18 12.54 -6.80
C PRO A 130 -11.43 12.52 -5.90
N LEU A 131 -12.63 12.47 -6.49
CA LEU A 131 -13.90 12.37 -5.78
C LEU A 131 -14.29 10.93 -5.39
N GLY A 132 -13.49 9.94 -5.77
CA GLY A 132 -13.73 8.53 -5.47
C GLY A 132 -14.58 7.80 -6.52
N GLU A 133 -14.86 8.41 -7.66
CA GLU A 133 -15.69 7.79 -8.70
C GLU A 133 -14.90 6.74 -9.48
N LYS A 134 -15.37 5.49 -9.44
CA LYS A 134 -14.79 4.35 -10.14
C LYS A 134 -15.27 4.30 -11.59
N SER A 135 -14.33 4.21 -12.55
CA SER A 135 -14.62 4.02 -13.98
C SER A 135 -13.72 2.95 -14.60
N GLU A 136 -14.21 2.25 -15.62
CA GLU A 136 -13.36 1.40 -16.46
C GLU A 136 -12.36 2.26 -17.23
N PHE A 137 -11.09 1.83 -17.27
CA PHE A 137 -10.02 2.60 -17.90
C PHE A 137 -9.36 1.83 -19.05
N LEU A 138 -8.93 0.59 -18.81
CA LEU A 138 -8.21 -0.22 -19.79
C LEU A 138 -8.74 -1.64 -19.84
N HIS A 139 -8.86 -2.19 -21.04
CA HIS A 139 -9.29 -3.56 -21.31
C HIS A 139 -8.18 -4.35 -22.03
N GLY A 140 -8.34 -5.67 -22.11
CA GLY A 140 -7.56 -6.49 -23.03
C GLY A 140 -6.21 -6.99 -22.50
N ILE A 141 -5.79 -6.61 -21.29
CA ILE A 141 -4.62 -7.18 -20.62
C ILE A 141 -5.07 -8.27 -19.66
N MET A 142 -4.68 -9.52 -19.93
CA MET A 142 -5.00 -10.66 -19.07
C MET A 142 -4.08 -10.68 -17.85
N ASN A 143 -4.67 -10.80 -16.65
CA ASN A 143 -3.90 -10.77 -15.41
C ASN A 143 -2.94 -9.56 -15.29
N ALA A 144 -3.41 -8.35 -15.64
CA ALA A 144 -2.70 -7.09 -15.37
C ALA A 144 -2.22 -7.04 -13.91
N THR A 145 -0.96 -6.69 -13.67
CA THR A 145 -0.30 -6.92 -12.38
C THR A 145 0.27 -5.66 -11.74
N ALA A 146 1.21 -4.96 -12.40
CA ALA A 146 1.75 -3.68 -11.95
C ALA A 146 1.44 -2.57 -12.94
N ILE A 147 1.34 -1.34 -12.41
CA ILE A 147 1.12 -0.11 -13.17
C ILE A 147 2.23 0.86 -12.73
N ALA A 148 2.90 1.48 -13.70
CA ALA A 148 3.81 2.58 -13.46
C ALA A 148 3.72 3.59 -14.61
N PHE A 149 4.11 4.83 -14.34
CA PHE A 149 4.19 5.88 -15.34
C PHE A 149 5.66 6.21 -15.62
N ASP A 150 6.00 6.45 -16.89
CA ASP A 150 7.28 7.10 -17.23
C ASP A 150 7.23 8.60 -16.91
N ARG A 151 8.33 9.32 -17.16
CA ARG A 151 8.44 10.74 -16.81
C ARG A 151 7.55 11.63 -17.66
N GLU A 152 7.14 11.14 -18.82
CA GLU A 152 6.22 11.79 -19.74
C GLU A 152 4.74 11.53 -19.40
N GLY A 153 4.46 10.76 -18.34
CA GLY A 153 3.09 10.42 -17.93
C GLY A 153 2.47 9.26 -18.71
N THR A 154 3.26 8.51 -19.49
CA THR A 154 2.80 7.34 -20.22
C THR A 154 2.64 6.15 -19.26
N MET A 155 1.46 5.54 -19.23
CA MET A 155 1.21 4.36 -18.40
C MET A 155 1.80 3.09 -19.03
N PHE A 156 2.47 2.29 -18.20
CA PHE A 156 2.94 0.96 -18.52
C PHE A 156 2.36 -0.07 -17.55
N VAL A 157 2.07 -1.26 -18.07
CA VAL A 157 1.36 -2.32 -17.35
C VAL A 157 2.01 -3.66 -17.59
N THR A 158 2.34 -4.41 -16.53
CA THR A 158 2.81 -5.79 -16.65
C THR A 158 1.67 -6.79 -16.71
N SER A 159 1.85 -7.87 -17.46
CA SER A 159 0.98 -9.03 -17.49
C SER A 159 1.73 -10.27 -17.02
N ARG A 160 1.29 -10.84 -15.89
CA ARG A 160 1.86 -12.10 -15.37
C ARG A 160 1.39 -13.34 -16.14
N TYR A 161 0.51 -13.16 -17.12
CA TYR A 161 -0.01 -14.27 -17.92
C TYR A 161 0.94 -14.62 -19.07
N ASP A 162 1.31 -13.62 -19.87
CA ASP A 162 2.12 -13.75 -21.08
C ASP A 162 3.51 -13.13 -20.95
N GLY A 163 3.87 -12.58 -19.77
CA GLY A 163 5.21 -12.04 -19.54
C GLY A 163 5.50 -10.79 -20.35
N THR A 164 4.47 -9.98 -20.60
CA THR A 164 4.55 -8.79 -21.46
C THR A 164 4.41 -7.50 -20.63
N VAL A 165 5.13 -6.46 -21.04
CA VAL A 165 4.84 -5.07 -20.65
C VAL A 165 4.06 -4.42 -21.78
N TYR A 166 2.93 -3.82 -21.43
CA TYR A 166 2.10 -3.03 -22.32
C TYR A 166 2.29 -1.55 -22.04
N ARG A 167 2.50 -0.76 -23.09
CA ARG A 167 2.31 0.69 -23.07
C ARG A 167 0.84 0.99 -23.32
N VAL A 168 0.26 1.92 -22.57
CA VAL A 168 -1.11 2.39 -22.81
C VAL A 168 -1.06 3.62 -23.70
N SER A 169 -1.70 3.55 -24.86
CA SER A 169 -1.77 4.68 -25.79
C SER A 169 -2.71 5.79 -25.26
N PRO A 170 -2.63 7.03 -25.78
CA PRO A 170 -3.58 8.09 -25.46
C PRO A 170 -5.05 7.73 -25.76
N PHE A 171 -5.28 6.73 -26.62
CA PHE A 171 -6.62 6.22 -26.94
C PHE A 171 -7.05 5.05 -26.02
N LYS A 172 -6.29 4.79 -24.96
CA LYS A 172 -6.51 3.69 -23.98
C LYS A 172 -6.45 2.30 -24.62
N GLU A 173 -5.53 2.13 -25.56
CA GLU A 173 -5.21 0.82 -26.14
C GLU A 173 -3.91 0.27 -25.52
N ALA A 174 -3.87 -1.03 -25.26
CA ALA A 174 -2.70 -1.71 -24.71
C ALA A 174 -1.81 -2.22 -25.85
N GLU A 175 -0.61 -1.65 -25.98
CA GLU A 175 0.38 -1.98 -27.00
C GLU A 175 1.56 -2.74 -26.38
N PRO A 176 1.87 -3.98 -26.80
CA PRO A 176 3.00 -4.71 -26.25
C PRO A 176 4.32 -4.05 -26.67
N VAL A 177 5.16 -3.72 -25.69
CA VAL A 177 6.46 -3.04 -25.91
C VAL A 177 7.66 -3.85 -25.43
N VAL A 178 7.45 -4.76 -24.47
CA VAL A 178 8.46 -5.72 -24.01
C VAL A 178 7.81 -7.08 -23.86
N GLN A 179 8.44 -8.13 -24.36
CA GLN A 179 7.94 -9.51 -24.33
C GLN A 179 9.01 -10.44 -23.75
N ASP A 180 8.64 -11.72 -23.54
CA ASP A 180 9.52 -12.79 -23.10
C ASP A 180 10.13 -12.62 -21.68
N LEU A 181 9.44 -11.92 -20.77
CA LEU A 181 9.89 -11.68 -19.38
C LEU A 181 9.50 -12.79 -18.37
N GLY A 182 9.21 -14.00 -18.84
CA GLY A 182 8.71 -15.07 -18.00
C GLY A 182 7.34 -14.73 -17.36
N VAL A 183 7.30 -14.58 -16.03
CA VAL A 183 6.08 -14.18 -15.30
C VAL A 183 6.27 -12.76 -14.78
N ALA A 184 6.03 -11.76 -15.63
CA ALA A 184 6.24 -10.35 -15.32
C ALA A 184 5.32 -9.87 -14.18
N THR A 185 5.92 -9.26 -13.15
CA THR A 185 5.25 -8.83 -11.92
C THR A 185 5.47 -7.35 -11.64
N GLY A 186 6.46 -6.98 -10.83
CA GLY A 186 6.70 -5.60 -10.44
C GLY A 186 7.23 -4.75 -11.61
N LEU A 187 6.94 -3.45 -11.57
CA LEU A 187 7.34 -2.48 -12.59
C LEU A 187 7.71 -1.17 -11.90
N ALA A 188 8.87 -0.60 -12.24
CA ALA A 188 9.29 0.71 -11.76
C ALA A 188 10.22 1.39 -12.78
N PHE A 189 10.29 2.72 -12.72
CA PHE A 189 11.23 3.52 -13.48
C PHE A 189 12.26 4.15 -12.54
N ASP A 190 13.53 4.17 -12.93
CA ASP A 190 14.52 4.99 -12.24
C ASP A 190 14.37 6.48 -12.61
N ARG A 191 15.12 7.33 -11.93
CA ARG A 191 15.10 8.78 -12.14
C ARG A 191 15.57 9.20 -13.55
N GLN A 192 16.26 8.33 -14.28
CA GLN A 192 16.67 8.56 -15.66
C GLN A 192 15.62 8.08 -16.68
N GLY A 193 14.51 7.50 -16.22
CA GLY A 193 13.44 6.96 -17.07
C GLY A 193 13.71 5.54 -17.57
N VAL A 194 14.66 4.82 -16.97
CA VAL A 194 14.92 3.42 -17.35
C VAL A 194 13.92 2.51 -16.65
N MET A 195 13.30 1.63 -17.42
CA MET A 195 12.31 0.66 -16.93
C MET A 195 12.99 -0.58 -16.32
N TYR A 196 12.49 -0.99 -15.16
CA TYR A 196 12.84 -2.24 -14.48
C TYR A 196 11.59 -3.10 -14.26
N VAL A 197 11.69 -4.38 -14.58
CA VAL A 197 10.59 -5.34 -14.46
C VAL A 197 11.05 -6.56 -13.68
N GLY A 198 10.37 -6.86 -12.59
CA GLY A 198 10.60 -8.08 -11.82
C GLY A 198 9.81 -9.25 -12.38
N ASP A 199 10.30 -10.47 -12.18
CA ASP A 199 9.53 -11.68 -12.44
C ASP A 199 9.35 -12.56 -11.19
N ARG A 200 8.51 -13.59 -11.34
CA ARG A 200 8.20 -14.52 -10.25
C ARG A 200 9.38 -15.41 -9.82
N THR A 201 10.44 -15.50 -10.63
CA THR A 201 11.64 -16.29 -10.33
C THR A 201 12.68 -15.49 -9.52
N GLY A 202 12.50 -14.16 -9.43
CA GLY A 202 13.41 -13.27 -8.71
C GLY A 202 14.39 -12.54 -9.62
N VAL A 203 14.28 -12.75 -10.94
CA VAL A 203 15.04 -11.98 -11.93
C VAL A 203 14.38 -10.62 -12.07
N ILE A 204 15.22 -9.59 -12.09
CA ILE A 204 14.83 -8.23 -12.44
C ILE A 204 15.50 -7.90 -13.75
N TYR A 205 14.69 -7.52 -14.74
CA TYR A 205 15.14 -7.10 -16.05
C TYR A 205 15.22 -5.58 -16.09
N ARG A 206 16.26 -5.07 -16.77
CA ARG A 206 16.42 -3.66 -17.13
C ARG A 206 16.23 -3.51 -18.63
N MET A 207 15.39 -2.57 -19.04
CA MET A 207 15.14 -2.29 -20.45
C MET A 207 16.17 -1.30 -21.00
N ASN A 208 16.58 -1.48 -22.25
CA ASN A 208 17.35 -0.47 -22.97
C ASN A 208 16.44 0.53 -23.71
N GLU A 209 17.03 1.54 -24.34
CA GLU A 209 16.31 2.61 -25.06
C GLU A 209 15.44 2.13 -26.24
N ILE A 210 15.67 0.89 -26.71
CA ILE A 210 14.92 0.29 -27.82
C ILE A 210 13.93 -0.79 -27.34
N GLY A 211 13.75 -0.97 -26.03
CA GLY A 211 12.79 -1.90 -25.44
C GLY A 211 13.27 -3.35 -25.28
N GLU A 212 14.56 -3.65 -25.46
CA GLU A 212 15.10 -4.98 -25.18
C GLU A 212 15.34 -5.18 -23.68
N ALA A 213 14.89 -6.33 -23.17
CA ALA A 213 15.09 -6.73 -21.79
C ALA A 213 16.44 -7.42 -21.59
N LYS A 214 17.20 -6.98 -20.59
CA LYS A 214 18.42 -7.66 -20.12
C LYS A 214 18.31 -7.98 -18.62
N PRO A 215 18.68 -9.18 -18.17
CA PRO A 215 18.82 -9.46 -16.74
C PRO A 215 19.74 -8.44 -16.08
N PHE A 216 19.26 -7.81 -15.02
CA PHE A 216 19.98 -6.80 -14.24
C PHE A 216 20.51 -7.39 -12.93
N VAL A 217 19.65 -8.11 -12.21
CA VAL A 217 20.00 -8.84 -11.00
C VAL A 217 19.09 -10.07 -10.86
N GLU A 218 19.62 -11.12 -10.24
CA GLU A 218 18.86 -12.31 -9.84
C GLU A 218 18.92 -12.41 -8.31
N LEU A 219 17.76 -12.31 -7.66
CA LEU A 219 17.64 -12.47 -6.21
C LEU A 219 17.69 -13.96 -5.83
N GLU A 220 17.72 -14.26 -4.53
CA GLU A 220 17.82 -15.65 -4.07
C GLU A 220 16.69 -16.54 -4.63
N PRO A 221 16.96 -17.84 -4.90
CA PRO A 221 15.99 -18.80 -5.46
C PRO A 221 14.80 -19.07 -4.51
N SER A 222 13.85 -18.14 -4.44
CA SER A 222 12.54 -18.21 -3.76
C SER A 222 11.86 -16.85 -3.68
N VAL A 223 12.60 -15.77 -3.92
CA VAL A 223 12.08 -14.41 -3.91
C VAL A 223 11.39 -14.13 -5.24
N SER A 224 10.09 -13.84 -5.22
CA SER A 224 9.42 -13.31 -6.41
C SER A 224 9.53 -11.78 -6.40
N ALA A 225 10.10 -11.15 -7.43
CA ALA A 225 10.26 -9.70 -7.51
C ALA A 225 8.90 -9.03 -7.84
N TYR A 226 7.99 -9.04 -6.86
CA TYR A 226 6.58 -8.72 -7.04
C TYR A 226 6.28 -7.23 -6.94
N HIS A 227 6.93 -6.55 -6.01
CA HIS A 227 6.80 -5.10 -5.85
C HIS A 227 8.17 -4.45 -5.93
N LEU A 228 8.22 -3.35 -6.66
CA LEU A 228 9.41 -2.58 -6.97
C LEU A 228 9.13 -1.11 -6.64
N ALA A 229 10.07 -0.44 -5.99
CA ALA A 229 10.05 1.02 -5.85
C ALA A 229 11.48 1.56 -5.78
N PHE A 230 11.73 2.68 -6.45
CA PHE A 230 12.97 3.43 -6.26
C PHE A 230 12.88 4.32 -5.02
N GLY A 231 13.96 4.37 -4.25
CA GLY A 231 14.13 5.32 -3.16
C GLY A 231 14.86 6.59 -3.58
N PRO A 232 14.91 7.62 -2.70
CA PRO A 232 15.65 8.87 -2.94
C PRO A 232 17.17 8.69 -3.00
N ASP A 233 17.68 7.50 -2.68
CA ASP A 233 19.08 7.10 -2.79
C ASP A 233 19.42 6.48 -4.16
N ASP A 234 18.52 6.56 -5.15
CA ASP A 234 18.62 5.95 -6.48
C ASP A 234 18.75 4.40 -6.44
N HIS A 235 18.40 3.74 -5.33
CA HIS A 235 18.38 2.28 -5.24
C HIS A 235 16.98 1.71 -5.50
N LEU A 236 16.94 0.50 -6.05
CA LEU A 236 15.70 -0.25 -6.27
C LEU A 236 15.41 -1.13 -5.05
N TYR A 237 14.23 -0.97 -4.47
CA TYR A 237 13.76 -1.74 -3.34
C TYR A 237 12.74 -2.78 -3.78
N VAL A 238 12.86 -3.98 -3.24
CA VAL A 238 12.10 -5.16 -3.71
C VAL A 238 11.52 -5.92 -2.54
N THR A 239 10.24 -6.26 -2.66
CA THR A 239 9.59 -7.23 -1.79
C THR A 239 9.02 -8.38 -2.64
N GLY A 240 9.09 -9.58 -2.06
CA GLY A 240 8.55 -10.80 -2.64
C GLY A 240 7.78 -11.57 -1.58
N PRO A 241 6.44 -11.43 -1.51
CA PRO A 241 5.66 -12.03 -0.44
C PRO A 241 5.63 -13.56 -0.57
N THR A 242 6.07 -14.26 0.48
CA THR A 242 5.87 -15.70 0.65
C THR A 242 4.94 -15.97 1.84
N ALA A 243 4.88 -17.24 2.29
CA ALA A 243 4.17 -17.61 3.52
C ALA A 243 5.04 -17.41 4.79
N SER A 244 6.29 -16.95 4.65
CA SER A 244 7.20 -16.72 5.76
C SER A 244 6.80 -15.51 6.60
N SER A 245 7.11 -15.58 7.90
CA SER A 245 6.96 -14.48 8.86
C SER A 245 8.24 -13.69 9.10
N ASN A 246 9.33 -14.02 8.39
CA ASN A 246 10.65 -13.42 8.55
C ASN A 246 11.28 -13.20 7.17
N GLU A 247 10.63 -12.37 6.38
CA GLU A 247 11.05 -11.97 5.03
C GLU A 247 11.85 -10.67 5.06
N VAL A 248 12.48 -10.41 3.92
CA VAL A 248 13.45 -9.35 3.71
C VAL A 248 12.94 -8.38 2.64
N ILE A 249 13.22 -7.11 2.84
CA ILE A 249 13.23 -6.10 1.77
C ILE A 249 14.64 -6.08 1.21
N TYR A 250 14.80 -6.30 -0.09
CA TYR A 250 16.07 -6.16 -0.77
C TYR A 250 16.27 -4.73 -1.24
N ARG A 251 17.51 -4.23 -1.20
CA ARG A 251 17.94 -2.96 -1.78
C ARG A 251 19.01 -3.24 -2.82
N ILE A 252 18.83 -2.73 -4.03
CA ILE A 252 19.69 -3.01 -5.18
C ILE A 252 20.30 -1.70 -5.66
N SER A 253 21.62 -1.65 -5.72
CA SER A 253 22.36 -0.50 -6.23
C SER A 253 22.18 -0.32 -7.75
N PRO A 254 22.45 0.88 -8.30
CA PRO A 254 22.45 1.13 -9.74
C PRO A 254 23.36 0.17 -10.55
N ASN A 255 24.35 -0.43 -9.89
CA ASN A 255 25.28 -1.40 -10.50
C ASN A 255 24.78 -2.86 -10.42
N GLY A 256 23.55 -3.10 -9.94
CA GLY A 256 22.95 -4.43 -9.86
C GLY A 256 23.40 -5.26 -8.65
N VAL A 257 24.04 -4.65 -7.65
CA VAL A 257 24.41 -5.34 -6.41
C VAL A 257 23.25 -5.25 -5.42
N GLY A 258 22.66 -6.40 -5.07
CA GLY A 258 21.60 -6.53 -4.07
C GLY A 258 22.13 -6.79 -2.65
N GLU A 259 21.50 -6.17 -1.66
CA GLU A 259 21.75 -6.39 -0.23
C GLU A 259 20.42 -6.48 0.55
N GLU A 260 20.47 -7.06 1.75
CA GLU A 260 19.34 -7.02 2.67
C GLU A 260 19.20 -5.62 3.27
N PHE A 261 18.04 -4.98 3.06
CA PHE A 261 17.75 -3.68 3.64
C PHE A 261 17.19 -3.81 5.06
N PHE A 262 16.12 -4.62 5.20
CA PHE A 262 15.38 -4.82 6.43
C PHE A 262 14.77 -6.22 6.47
N SER A 263 14.80 -6.88 7.63
CA SER A 263 14.31 -8.25 7.85
C SER A 263 13.27 -8.31 8.97
N GLY A 264 12.46 -9.38 9.01
CA GLY A 264 11.51 -9.61 10.11
C GLY A 264 10.07 -9.20 9.78
N LEU A 265 9.79 -8.98 8.49
CA LEU A 265 8.44 -8.74 8.01
C LEU A 265 7.77 -10.06 7.66
N GLY A 266 6.50 -10.23 8.00
CA GLY A 266 5.68 -11.29 7.45
C GLY A 266 4.93 -10.78 6.23
N ARG A 267 5.11 -11.46 5.09
CA ARG A 267 4.41 -11.18 3.84
C ARG A 267 4.46 -9.70 3.44
N PRO A 268 5.65 -9.08 3.28
CA PRO A 268 5.77 -7.73 2.78
C PRO A 268 5.31 -7.69 1.31
N GLN A 269 4.39 -6.78 1.03
CA GLN A 269 3.79 -6.59 -0.29
C GLN A 269 4.21 -5.21 -0.82
N GLY A 270 3.27 -4.39 -1.26
CA GLY A 270 3.54 -3.08 -1.82
C GLY A 270 4.34 -2.16 -0.91
N LEU A 271 5.22 -1.38 -1.53
CA LEU A 271 6.10 -0.43 -0.86
C LEU A 271 6.13 0.92 -1.59
N ALA A 272 6.34 2.01 -0.86
CA ALA A 272 6.54 3.34 -1.43
C ALA A 272 7.43 4.18 -0.49
N PHE A 273 8.19 5.10 -1.07
CA PHE A 273 8.97 6.10 -0.32
C PHE A 273 8.21 7.42 -0.23
N ASP A 274 8.39 8.13 0.87
CA ASP A 274 8.14 9.57 0.93
C ASP A 274 9.40 10.38 0.58
N THR A 275 9.22 11.70 0.50
CA THR A 275 10.28 12.67 0.21
C THR A 275 11.28 12.86 1.36
N GLU A 276 10.97 12.41 2.58
CA GLU A 276 11.90 12.40 3.71
C GLU A 276 12.80 11.15 3.72
N GLY A 277 12.50 10.16 2.87
CA GLY A 277 13.24 8.91 2.71
C GLY A 277 12.75 7.77 3.59
N ASP A 278 11.57 7.91 4.20
CA ASP A 278 10.93 6.82 4.91
C ASP A 278 10.29 5.84 3.94
N LEU A 279 10.49 4.55 4.21
CA LEU A 279 9.90 3.46 3.46
C LEU A 279 8.62 2.98 4.14
N TYR A 280 7.53 2.97 3.40
CA TYR A 280 6.24 2.45 3.84
C TYR A 280 5.93 1.13 3.13
N VAL A 281 5.67 0.07 3.90
CA VAL A 281 5.43 -1.27 3.35
C VAL A 281 4.18 -1.90 3.94
N ALA A 282 3.30 -2.42 3.07
CA ALA A 282 2.19 -3.25 3.50
C ALA A 282 2.71 -4.62 3.97
N ALA A 283 2.67 -4.89 5.27
CA ALA A 283 3.26 -6.10 5.84
C ALA A 283 2.64 -6.48 7.20
N SER A 284 3.08 -7.62 7.73
CA SER A 284 2.96 -7.97 9.14
C SER A 284 4.30 -7.72 9.83
N TRP A 285 4.29 -7.17 11.04
CA TRP A 285 5.48 -7.01 11.87
C TRP A 285 5.11 -7.19 13.34
N GLN A 286 5.89 -8.01 14.05
CA GLN A 286 5.65 -8.34 15.46
C GLN A 286 4.19 -8.78 15.76
N GLY A 287 3.61 -9.59 14.87
CA GLY A 287 2.24 -10.10 15.00
C GLY A 287 1.12 -9.09 14.66
N ARG A 288 1.46 -7.87 14.23
CA ARG A 288 0.50 -6.84 13.84
C ARG A 288 0.57 -6.58 12.34
N ARG A 289 -0.56 -6.26 11.71
CA ARG A 289 -0.68 -6.05 10.26
C ARG A 289 -1.04 -4.61 9.94
N GLY A 290 -0.50 -4.11 8.83
CA GLY A 290 -0.80 -2.79 8.32
C GLY A 290 0.34 -2.22 7.46
N ILE A 291 0.50 -0.90 7.49
CA ILE A 291 1.66 -0.24 6.89
C ILE A 291 2.75 -0.10 7.94
N ILE A 292 3.92 -0.64 7.64
CA ILE A 292 5.14 -0.50 8.44
C ILE A 292 5.94 0.66 7.86
N ARG A 293 6.26 1.66 8.69
CA ARG A 293 7.20 2.73 8.35
C ARG A 293 8.59 2.31 8.81
N ILE A 294 9.57 2.38 7.93
CA ILE A 294 10.98 2.12 8.19
C ILE A 294 11.74 3.38 7.84
N THR A 295 12.39 4.00 8.84
CA THR A 295 13.14 5.24 8.63
C THR A 295 14.47 5.01 7.91
N PRO A 296 15.15 6.06 7.39
CA PRO A 296 16.52 5.95 6.87
C PRO A 296 17.50 5.28 7.86
N ASP A 297 17.29 5.49 9.16
CA ASP A 297 18.05 4.86 10.25
C ASP A 297 17.58 3.42 10.56
N LYS A 298 16.76 2.83 9.69
CA LYS A 298 16.17 1.48 9.75
C LYS A 298 15.32 1.21 11.00
N GLN A 299 14.71 2.26 11.58
CA GLN A 299 13.78 2.10 12.70
C GLN A 299 12.39 1.77 12.16
N ALA A 300 11.86 0.60 12.52
CA ALA A 300 10.55 0.14 12.08
C ALA A 300 9.46 0.40 13.12
N SER A 301 8.28 0.80 12.64
CA SER A 301 7.08 0.94 13.46
C SER A 301 5.82 0.62 12.65
N LEU A 302 4.78 0.09 13.31
CA LEU A 302 3.46 0.02 12.70
C LEU A 302 2.89 1.44 12.62
N PHE A 303 2.67 1.93 11.41
CA PHE A 303 2.28 3.30 11.14
C PHE A 303 0.77 3.44 10.87
N VAL A 304 0.20 2.53 10.09
CA VAL A 304 -1.25 2.44 9.84
C VAL A 304 -1.72 1.04 10.18
N ALA A 305 -2.71 0.89 11.05
CA ALA A 305 -3.32 -0.41 11.32
C ALA A 305 -4.22 -0.83 10.16
N GLY A 306 -4.08 -2.04 9.64
CA GLY A 306 -4.93 -2.49 8.55
C GLY A 306 -4.81 -4.00 8.35
N LYS A 307 -5.96 -4.64 8.10
CA LYS A 307 -5.98 -6.03 7.67
C LYS A 307 -5.92 -6.04 6.13
N THR A 308 -5.35 -7.10 5.58
CA THR A 308 -5.39 -7.41 4.13
C THR A 308 -4.83 -6.37 3.15
N LEU A 309 -4.07 -5.36 3.60
CA LEU A 309 -3.40 -4.41 2.70
C LEU A 309 -2.46 -5.13 1.72
N VAL A 310 -2.50 -4.76 0.44
CA VAL A 310 -1.63 -5.29 -0.62
C VAL A 310 -0.72 -4.23 -1.22
N GLY A 311 -1.14 -2.97 -1.24
CA GLY A 311 -0.37 -1.92 -1.86
C GLY A 311 -0.81 -0.52 -1.45
N LEU A 312 0.05 0.43 -1.71
CA LEU A 312 -0.14 1.84 -1.39
C LEU A 312 0.44 2.76 -2.46
N VAL A 313 -0.10 3.97 -2.56
CA VAL A 313 0.50 5.10 -3.29
C VAL A 313 0.17 6.40 -2.57
N PHE A 314 0.98 7.43 -2.74
CA PHE A 314 0.70 8.77 -2.26
C PHE A 314 0.13 9.63 -3.39
N ASP A 315 -0.89 10.43 -3.09
CA ASP A 315 -1.34 11.49 -4.00
C ASP A 315 -0.67 12.84 -3.70
N ASP A 316 -0.86 13.82 -4.58
CA ASP A 316 -0.29 15.16 -4.47
C ASP A 316 -0.92 16.03 -3.38
N ALA A 317 -2.07 15.61 -2.84
CA ALA A 317 -2.72 16.23 -1.69
C ALA A 317 -2.19 15.70 -0.34
N GLY A 318 -1.23 14.78 -0.35
CA GLY A 318 -0.62 14.23 0.85
C GLY A 318 -1.43 13.09 1.49
N ASN A 319 -2.32 12.45 0.73
CA ASN A 319 -3.03 11.26 1.18
C ASN A 319 -2.24 9.99 0.85
N MET A 320 -2.33 9.01 1.73
CA MET A 320 -1.99 7.63 1.45
C MET A 320 -3.23 6.90 0.93
N ILE A 321 -3.18 6.43 -0.32
CA ILE A 321 -4.19 5.58 -0.94
C ILE A 321 -3.80 4.12 -0.73
N LEU A 322 -4.71 3.32 -0.21
CA LEU A 322 -4.46 1.93 0.21
C LEU A 322 -5.37 0.98 -0.54
N ALA A 323 -4.81 -0.11 -1.07
CA ALA A 323 -5.58 -1.20 -1.68
C ALA A 323 -5.53 -2.46 -0.82
N THR A 324 -6.62 -3.22 -0.77
CA THR A 324 -6.72 -4.49 -0.01
C THR A 324 -6.83 -5.70 -0.93
N THR A 325 -6.41 -6.88 -0.45
CA THR A 325 -6.60 -8.15 -1.17
C THR A 325 -8.07 -8.54 -1.30
N GLU A 326 -8.97 -7.89 -0.55
CA GLU A 326 -10.42 -8.06 -0.65
C GLU A 326 -11.03 -7.15 -1.73
N GLY A 327 -10.20 -6.33 -2.39
CA GLY A 327 -10.59 -5.52 -3.52
C GLY A 327 -11.15 -4.17 -3.13
N GLU A 328 -10.79 -3.63 -1.95
CA GLU A 328 -11.21 -2.33 -1.46
C GLU A 328 -10.09 -1.30 -1.63
N VAL A 329 -10.49 -0.03 -1.76
CA VAL A 329 -9.58 1.12 -1.80
C VAL A 329 -9.99 2.11 -0.72
N TYR A 330 -9.00 2.56 0.04
CA TYR A 330 -9.15 3.55 1.11
C TYR A 330 -8.26 4.76 0.87
N ARG A 331 -8.66 5.92 1.41
CA ARG A 331 -7.88 7.16 1.43
C ARG A 331 -7.62 7.59 2.86
N LEU A 332 -6.40 8.00 3.17
CA LEU A 332 -5.99 8.45 4.50
C LEU A 332 -5.11 9.72 4.42
N PRO A 333 -5.57 10.89 4.92
CA PRO A 333 -4.86 12.15 4.85
C PRO A 333 -3.81 12.18 5.94
N LEU A 334 -2.55 12.00 5.54
CA LEU A 334 -1.42 11.99 6.47
C LEU A 334 -0.48 13.18 6.26
N GLY A 335 -0.70 13.97 5.21
CA GLY A 335 0.18 15.06 4.81
C GLY A 335 1.53 14.57 4.29
N ILE A 336 1.60 13.34 3.78
CA ILE A 336 2.85 12.71 3.31
C ILE A 336 2.98 12.89 1.81
N ARG A 337 4.04 13.55 1.36
CA ARG A 337 4.39 13.65 -0.05
C ARG A 337 5.23 12.44 -0.46
N GLY A 338 4.73 11.66 -1.42
CA GLY A 338 5.45 10.51 -1.98
C GLY A 338 6.65 10.92 -2.85
N TYR A 339 7.74 10.17 -2.77
CA TYR A 339 8.95 10.39 -3.55
C TYR A 339 8.71 10.31 -5.07
N LEU A 340 7.85 9.40 -5.53
CA LEU A 340 7.54 9.25 -6.96
C LEU A 340 7.02 10.54 -7.59
N LEU A 341 6.38 11.43 -6.82
CA LEU A 341 5.87 12.71 -7.33
C LEU A 341 7.00 13.66 -7.73
N GLU A 342 8.18 13.59 -7.08
CA GLU A 342 9.33 14.42 -7.45
C GLU A 342 9.95 14.03 -8.80
N LEU A 343 9.60 12.87 -9.35
CA LEU A 343 10.11 12.43 -10.65
C LEU A 343 9.39 13.11 -11.83
N PHE A 344 8.21 13.70 -11.58
CA PHE A 344 7.36 14.41 -12.54
C PHE A 344 7.49 15.94 -12.48
N ASP A 345 8.18 16.48 -11.46
CA ASP A 345 8.40 17.92 -11.25
C ASP A 345 9.53 18.51 -12.12
#